data_AF-A0A940AZV9-F1
#
_entry.id   AF-A0A940AZV9-F1
#
_cell.length_a   1.000
_cell.length_b   1.000
_cell.length_c   1.000
_cell.angle_alpha   90.00
_cell.angle_beta   90.00
_cell.angle_gamma   90.00
#
_symmetry.space_group_name_H-M   'P 1'
#
loop_
_entity.id
_entity.type
_entity.pdbx_description
1 polymer ?
#
loop_
_entity_poly.entity_id
_entity_poly.type
_entity_poly.pdbx_seq_one_letter_code
_entity_poly.pdbx_strand_id
1 'polypeptide(L)'
;AGRSEYGASFYPVLLNDLIPYIDANFRTKTDRENRAMAGLSWGGHQTFDVVLQNLDKFAWMGTFSGAIFGLDVKTAYDGVFANADEFNKKIHYLYMNWGTDDFVNSQSIVDNLRQMGIKVDSSVSQGTGHEFLTWRRGLHEFIPHIFKK
;
A
#
# COMPACT_ATOMS: atom_id res chain seq x y z
N ALA A 1 7.34 -3.15 -15.71
CA ALA A 1 6.15 -2.43 -16.23
C ALA A 1 5.35 -1.90 -15.04
N GLY A 2 4.82 -0.67 -15.11
CA GLY A 2 4.04 -0.08 -14.00
C GLY A 2 4.39 1.37 -13.62
N ARG A 3 5.31 2.05 -14.31
CA ARG A 3 5.58 3.47 -14.04
C ARG A 3 4.61 4.34 -14.83
N SER A 4 3.59 4.88 -14.17
CA SER A 4 2.93 6.07 -14.68
C SER A 4 3.95 7.20 -14.79
N GLU A 5 4.03 7.89 -15.94
CA GLU A 5 4.85 9.09 -16.08
C GLU A 5 4.34 10.23 -15.18
N TYR A 6 3.02 10.28 -14.97
CA TYR A 6 2.41 11.21 -14.03
C TYR A 6 2.78 10.86 -12.59
N GLY A 7 3.49 11.78 -11.93
CA GLY A 7 3.98 11.62 -10.57
C GLY A 7 5.28 10.81 -10.45
N ALA A 8 5.93 10.44 -11.56
CA ALA A 8 7.13 9.60 -11.53
C ALA A 8 8.31 10.21 -10.74
N SER A 9 8.40 11.54 -10.67
CA SER A 9 9.41 12.24 -9.87
C SER A 9 9.20 12.11 -8.36
N PHE A 10 7.99 11.75 -7.92
CA PHE A 10 7.69 11.58 -6.49
C PHE A 10 8.48 10.42 -5.88
N TYR A 11 8.69 9.33 -6.61
CA TYR A 11 9.34 8.12 -6.09
C TYR A 11 10.80 8.35 -5.69
N PRO A 12 11.68 8.92 -6.56
CA PRO A 12 13.05 9.22 -6.17
C PRO A 12 13.12 10.28 -5.08
N VAL A 13 12.26 11.32 -5.11
CA VAL A 13 12.24 12.36 -4.06
C VAL A 13 11.86 11.76 -2.71
N LEU A 14 10.85 10.90 -2.65
CA LEU A 14 10.46 10.23 -1.41
C LEU A 14 11.60 9.37 -0.84
N LEU A 15 12.22 8.54 -1.68
CA LEU A 15 13.18 7.53 -1.26
C LEU A 15 14.57 8.11 -0.96
N ASN A 16 15.03 9.07 -1.77
CA ASN A 16 16.41 9.56 -1.73
C ASN A 16 16.54 10.90 -0.99
N ASP A 17 15.46 11.68 -0.90
CA ASP A 17 15.49 13.01 -0.27
C ASP A 17 14.66 13.02 1.02
N LEU A 18 13.36 12.71 0.93
CA LEU A 18 12.42 12.92 2.04
C LEU A 18 12.66 11.94 3.20
N ILE A 19 12.76 10.64 2.95
CA ILE A 19 13.03 9.66 4.01
C ILE A 19 14.37 9.96 4.71
N PRO A 20 15.49 10.15 3.98
CA PRO A 20 16.76 10.52 4.60
C PRO A 20 16.69 11.84 5.37
N TYR A 21 15.98 12.85 4.87
CA TYR A 21 15.78 14.10 5.58
C TYR A 21 15.03 13.90 6.90
N ILE A 22 13.91 13.15 6.88
CA ILE A 22 13.14 12.87 8.10
C ILE A 22 13.98 12.09 9.12
N ASP A 23 14.70 11.06 8.68
CA ASP A 23 15.54 10.22 9.55
C ASP A 23 16.74 11.00 10.12
N ALA A 24 17.25 12.01 9.42
CA ALA A 24 18.33 12.87 9.90
C ALA A 24 17.86 13.98 10.86
N ASN A 25 16.60 14.43 10.74
CA ASN A 25 16.10 15.60 11.46
C ASN A 25 15.12 15.27 12.60
N PHE A 26 14.63 14.03 12.69
CA PHE A 26 13.74 13.57 13.74
C PHE A 26 14.27 12.27 14.36
N ARG A 27 13.90 11.98 15.61
CA ARG A 27 14.27 10.73 16.29
C ARG A 27 13.39 9.58 15.79
N THR A 28 13.75 9.02 14.64
CA THR A 28 13.04 7.89 14.03
C THR A 28 13.77 6.57 14.31
N LYS A 29 13.05 5.46 14.09
CA LYS A 29 13.66 4.15 13.87
C LYS A 29 13.71 3.94 12.36
N THR A 30 14.91 3.76 11.82
CA THR A 30 15.15 3.89 10.36
C THR A 30 15.06 2.57 9.61
N ASP A 31 14.90 1.45 10.31
CA ASP A 31 14.75 0.13 9.71
C ASP A 31 13.34 -0.08 9.14
N ARG A 32 13.21 -1.06 8.24
CA ARG A 32 11.95 -1.37 7.55
C ARG A 32 10.81 -1.76 8.48
N GLU A 33 11.12 -2.38 9.62
CA GLU A 33 10.12 -2.86 10.58
C GLU A 33 9.40 -1.68 11.23
N ASN A 34 10.00 -0.50 11.21
CA ASN A 34 9.45 0.74 11.74
C ASN A 34 9.06 1.74 10.65
N ARG A 35 8.92 1.29 9.38
CA ARG A 35 8.47 2.15 8.28
C ARG A 35 7.26 1.57 7.54
N ALA A 36 6.19 2.37 7.51
CA ALA A 36 4.93 2.09 6.83
C ALA A 36 4.66 3.14 5.75
N MET A 37 3.94 2.78 4.70
CA MET A 37 3.42 3.75 3.73
C MET A 37 1.95 3.46 3.44
N ALA A 38 1.12 4.49 3.43
CA ALA A 38 -0.26 4.37 3.01
C ALA A 38 -0.67 5.57 2.17
N GLY A 39 -1.65 5.38 1.29
CA GLY A 39 -2.11 6.43 0.40
C GLY A 39 -3.55 6.21 -0.06
N LEU A 40 -4.21 7.33 -0.37
CA LEU A 40 -5.58 7.35 -0.86
C LEU A 40 -5.64 7.56 -2.38
N SER A 41 -6.61 6.96 -3.06
CA SER A 41 -6.83 7.13 -4.51
C SER A 41 -5.54 6.87 -5.32
N TRP A 42 -5.09 7.85 -6.09
CA TRP A 42 -3.80 7.83 -6.78
C TRP A 42 -2.61 7.56 -5.84
N GLY A 43 -2.64 8.11 -4.63
CA GLY A 43 -1.65 7.80 -3.60
C GLY A 43 -1.65 6.34 -3.16
N GLY A 44 -2.80 5.64 -3.26
CA GLY A 44 -2.88 4.20 -3.04
C GLY A 44 -2.18 3.41 -4.15
N HIS A 45 -2.33 3.83 -5.40
CA HIS A 45 -1.54 3.30 -6.52
C HIS A 45 -0.04 3.57 -6.34
N GLN A 46 0.34 4.79 -5.99
CA GLN A 46 1.74 5.13 -5.69
C GLN A 46 2.30 4.34 -4.52
N THR A 47 1.47 3.99 -3.53
CA THR A 47 1.87 3.13 -2.41
C THR A 47 2.20 1.72 -2.89
N PHE A 48 1.39 1.14 -3.79
CA PHE A 48 1.75 -0.13 -4.44
C PHE A 48 3.09 -0.01 -5.19
N ASP A 49 3.25 1.02 -6.01
CA ASP A 49 4.46 1.22 -6.80
C ASP A 49 5.71 1.35 -5.94
N VAL A 50 5.66 2.17 -4.89
CA VAL A 50 6.82 2.44 -4.03
C VAL A 50 7.14 1.24 -3.16
N VAL A 51 6.16 0.72 -2.42
CA VAL A 51 6.41 -0.31 -1.40
C VAL A 51 6.84 -1.62 -2.04
N LEU A 52 6.14 -2.08 -3.09
CA LEU A 52 6.39 -3.39 -3.68
C LEU A 52 7.75 -3.49 -4.39
N GLN A 53 8.33 -2.36 -4.80
CA GLN A 53 9.69 -2.28 -5.36
C GLN A 53 10.76 -1.98 -4.31
N ASN A 54 10.38 -1.73 -3.04
CA ASN A 54 11.29 -1.35 -1.96
C ASN A 54 10.97 -2.11 -0.66
N LEU A 55 10.76 -3.43 -0.77
CA LEU A 55 10.48 -4.29 0.39
C LEU A 55 11.62 -4.28 1.42
N ASP A 56 12.83 -3.88 1.03
CA ASP A 56 13.98 -3.64 1.92
C ASP A 56 13.78 -2.44 2.85
N LYS A 57 12.87 -1.51 2.52
CA LYS A 57 12.65 -0.24 3.26
C LYS A 57 11.34 -0.17 4.01
N PHE A 58 10.33 -0.95 3.61
CA PHE A 58 8.98 -0.93 4.16
C PHE A 58 8.49 -2.32 4.54
N ALA A 59 7.79 -2.43 5.66
CA ALA A 59 7.17 -3.68 6.12
C ALA A 59 5.64 -3.62 6.25
N TRP A 60 5.03 -2.44 6.05
CA TRP A 60 3.61 -2.22 6.26
C TRP A 60 3.05 -1.32 5.16
N MET A 61 1.88 -1.65 4.62
CA MET A 61 1.25 -0.84 3.60
C MET A 61 -0.28 -0.79 3.67
N GLY A 62 -0.84 0.37 3.33
CA GLY A 62 -2.28 0.61 3.30
C GLY A 62 -2.72 1.34 2.02
N THR A 63 -3.81 0.91 1.40
CA THR A 63 -4.37 1.61 0.24
C THR A 63 -5.84 1.94 0.45
N PHE A 64 -6.21 3.22 0.36
CA PHE A 64 -7.57 3.69 0.61
C PHE A 64 -8.19 4.18 -0.71
N SER A 65 -9.17 3.45 -1.24
CA SER A 65 -9.70 3.62 -2.61
C SER A 65 -8.60 3.59 -3.68
N GLY A 66 -7.56 2.77 -3.46
CA GLY A 66 -6.44 2.58 -4.39
C GLY A 66 -6.61 1.36 -5.29
N ALA A 67 -5.79 1.25 -6.33
CA ALA A 67 -5.80 0.11 -7.24
C ALA A 67 -4.44 -0.13 -7.89
N ILE A 68 -4.28 -1.33 -8.46
CA ILE A 68 -3.24 -1.66 -9.43
C ILE A 68 -3.88 -1.50 -10.81
N PHE A 69 -3.46 -0.49 -11.57
CA PHE A 69 -4.09 -0.15 -12.86
C PHE A 69 -3.39 -0.84 -14.04
N GLY A 70 -4.17 -1.52 -14.89
CA GLY A 70 -3.71 -2.01 -16.18
C GLY A 70 -2.65 -3.12 -16.13
N LEU A 71 -2.42 -3.73 -14.96
CA LEU A 71 -1.47 -4.82 -14.78
C LEU A 71 -2.18 -6.07 -14.26
N ASP A 72 -1.73 -7.24 -14.72
CA ASP A 72 -2.09 -8.51 -14.10
C ASP A 72 -1.36 -8.62 -12.76
N VAL A 73 -2.11 -8.69 -11.65
CA VAL A 73 -1.59 -8.83 -10.29
C VAL A 73 -0.58 -9.99 -10.19
N LYS A 74 -0.73 -11.06 -10.97
CA LYS A 74 0.19 -12.22 -10.95
C LYS A 74 1.60 -11.89 -11.45
N THR A 75 1.72 -10.93 -12.35
CA THR A 75 3.00 -10.56 -13.01
C THR A 75 3.46 -9.15 -12.67
N ALA A 76 2.60 -8.36 -12.02
CA ALA A 76 2.91 -7.01 -11.58
C ALA A 76 4.13 -6.99 -10.63
N TYR A 77 4.87 -5.89 -10.68
CA TYR A 77 6.03 -5.65 -9.80
C TYR A 77 7.06 -6.79 -9.84
N ASP A 78 7.42 -7.22 -11.05
CA ASP A 78 8.37 -8.30 -11.30
C ASP A 78 7.98 -9.63 -10.61
N GLY A 79 6.67 -9.86 -10.48
CA GLY A 79 6.13 -11.08 -9.88
C GLY A 79 6.27 -11.13 -8.37
N VAL A 80 6.31 -9.99 -7.67
CA VAL A 80 6.48 -9.90 -6.20
C VAL A 80 5.51 -10.80 -5.41
N PHE A 81 4.32 -11.06 -5.97
CA PHE A 81 3.29 -11.89 -5.35
C PHE A 81 3.40 -13.39 -5.68
N ALA A 82 4.30 -13.79 -6.59
CA ALA A 82 4.44 -15.18 -7.03
C ALA A 82 4.91 -16.12 -5.91
N ASN A 83 5.65 -15.60 -4.93
CA ASN A 83 6.06 -16.33 -3.73
C ASN A 83 5.37 -15.75 -2.50
N ALA A 84 4.18 -16.26 -2.19
CA ALA A 84 3.37 -15.76 -1.09
C ALA A 84 4.04 -15.89 0.28
N ASP A 85 4.77 -16.98 0.53
CA ASP A 85 5.47 -17.17 1.80
C ASP A 85 6.57 -16.13 2.02
N GLU A 86 7.32 -15.79 0.96
CA GLU A 86 8.33 -14.74 1.04
C GLU A 86 7.69 -13.35 1.19
N PHE A 87 6.62 -13.08 0.44
CA PHE A 87 5.88 -11.82 0.55
C PHE A 87 5.34 -11.62 1.96
N ASN A 88 4.64 -12.62 2.50
CA ASN A 88 4.01 -12.57 3.82
C ASN A 88 5.03 -12.51 4.98
N LYS A 89 6.31 -12.87 4.74
CA LYS A 89 7.41 -12.67 5.70
C LYS A 89 7.96 -11.24 5.66
N LYS A 90 7.89 -10.59 4.50
CA LYS A 90 8.38 -9.22 4.31
C LYS A 90 7.31 -8.20 4.69
N ILE A 91 6.09 -8.34 4.20
CA ILE A 91 4.98 -7.42 4.51
C ILE A 91 4.15 -8.00 5.65
N HIS A 92 4.25 -7.36 6.82
CA HIS A 92 3.57 -7.78 8.04
C HIS A 92 2.10 -7.36 8.06
N TYR A 93 1.77 -6.29 7.34
CA TYR A 93 0.40 -5.84 7.16
C TYR A 93 0.19 -5.19 5.80
N LEU A 94 -0.68 -5.79 5.00
CA LEU A 94 -1.24 -5.21 3.77
C LEU A 94 -2.73 -4.99 4.01
N TYR A 95 -3.16 -3.74 3.91
CA TYR A 95 -4.54 -3.36 4.15
C TYR A 95 -5.14 -2.57 2.99
N MET A 96 -6.39 -2.90 2.63
CA MET A 96 -7.13 -2.21 1.58
C MET A 96 -8.50 -1.75 2.07
N ASN A 97 -8.87 -0.50 1.80
CA ASN A 97 -10.20 0.02 2.11
C ASN A 97 -10.81 0.71 0.88
N TRP A 98 -12.12 0.67 0.73
CA TRP A 98 -12.88 1.46 -0.26
C TRP A 98 -14.29 1.73 0.24
N GLY A 99 -15.03 2.62 -0.43
CA GLY A 99 -16.43 2.93 -0.10
C GLY A 99 -17.43 2.02 -0.82
N THR A 100 -18.65 1.84 -0.28
CA THR A 100 -19.73 1.11 -0.98
C THR A 100 -20.14 1.75 -2.29
N ASP A 101 -20.11 3.08 -2.34
CA ASP A 101 -20.56 3.90 -3.47
C ASP A 101 -19.37 4.50 -4.24
N ASP A 102 -18.17 3.94 -4.00
CA ASP A 102 -16.93 4.38 -4.62
C ASP A 102 -16.83 3.86 -6.05
N PHE A 103 -16.34 4.69 -6.98
CA PHE A 103 -16.07 4.25 -8.35
C PHE A 103 -14.84 3.34 -8.41
N VAL A 104 -13.99 3.34 -7.37
CA VAL A 104 -12.92 2.37 -7.17
C VAL A 104 -13.43 1.23 -6.30
N ASN A 105 -13.44 0.02 -6.84
CA ASN A 105 -13.75 -1.20 -6.10
C ASN A 105 -12.52 -2.11 -6.08
N SER A 106 -11.94 -2.31 -4.90
CA SER A 106 -10.72 -3.11 -4.73
C SER A 106 -10.98 -4.59 -4.45
N GLN A 107 -12.24 -5.04 -4.44
CA GLN A 107 -12.62 -6.42 -4.09
C GLN A 107 -11.91 -7.46 -4.95
N SER A 108 -11.87 -7.26 -6.27
CA SER A 108 -11.22 -8.20 -7.20
C SER A 108 -9.71 -8.33 -6.95
N ILE A 109 -9.03 -7.25 -6.57
CA ILE A 109 -7.61 -7.26 -6.22
C ILE A 109 -7.42 -8.06 -4.93
N VAL A 110 -8.22 -7.79 -3.90
CA VAL A 110 -8.18 -8.51 -2.62
C VAL A 110 -8.41 -10.01 -2.84
N ASP A 111 -9.40 -10.38 -3.64
CA ASP A 111 -9.71 -11.78 -3.92
C ASP A 111 -8.56 -12.47 -4.68
N ASN A 112 -7.99 -11.82 -5.69
CA ASN A 112 -6.84 -12.35 -6.42
C ASN A 112 -5.62 -12.54 -5.51
N LEU A 113 -5.32 -11.57 -4.64
CA LEU A 113 -4.22 -11.67 -3.68
C LEU A 113 -4.43 -12.84 -2.71
N ARG A 114 -5.65 -12.98 -2.17
CA ARG A 114 -6.00 -14.10 -1.27
C ARG A 114 -5.91 -15.45 -1.98
N GLN A 115 -6.37 -15.55 -3.23
CA GLN A 115 -6.23 -16.77 -4.04
C GLN A 115 -4.78 -17.15 -4.28
N MET A 116 -3.87 -16.17 -4.36
CA MET A 116 -2.44 -16.38 -4.47
C MET A 116 -1.77 -16.71 -3.12
N GLY A 117 -2.52 -16.72 -2.00
CA GLY A 117 -1.99 -16.98 -0.66
C GLY A 117 -1.41 -15.74 0.04
N ILE A 118 -1.58 -14.55 -0.53
CA ILE A 118 -1.15 -13.29 0.08
C ILE A 118 -2.10 -12.91 1.21
N LYS A 119 -1.54 -12.57 2.37
CA LYS A 119 -2.31 -12.04 3.51
C LYS A 119 -2.66 -10.59 3.24
N VAL A 120 -3.95 -10.31 3.07
CA VAL A 120 -4.49 -8.96 2.91
C VAL A 120 -5.76 -8.79 3.73
N ASP A 121 -5.73 -7.79 4.61
CA ASP A 121 -6.90 -7.32 5.33
C ASP A 121 -7.64 -6.28 4.50
N SER A 122 -8.96 -6.24 4.66
CA SER A 122 -9.79 -5.32 3.87
C SER A 122 -11.04 -4.88 4.61
N SER A 123 -11.49 -3.65 4.36
CA SER A 123 -12.80 -3.19 4.82
C SER A 123 -13.53 -2.35 3.77
N VAL A 124 -14.85 -2.33 3.87
CA VAL A 124 -15.71 -1.50 3.01
C VAL A 124 -16.41 -0.46 3.87
N SER A 125 -16.12 0.81 3.63
CA SER A 125 -16.78 1.93 4.29
C SER A 125 -18.21 2.08 3.78
N GLN A 126 -19.18 1.77 4.64
CA GLN A 126 -20.60 1.75 4.31
C GLN A 126 -21.17 3.17 4.13
N GLY A 127 -21.93 3.37 3.06
CA GLY A 127 -22.64 4.61 2.74
C GLY A 127 -21.72 5.77 2.34
N THR A 128 -20.57 5.47 1.76
CA THR A 128 -19.57 6.47 1.36
C THR A 128 -19.00 6.13 0.00
N GLY A 129 -18.63 7.16 -0.76
CA GLY A 129 -17.99 7.03 -2.07
C GLY A 129 -16.49 7.33 -2.05
N HIS A 130 -16.00 7.92 -3.14
CA HIS A 130 -14.60 8.33 -3.29
C HIS A 130 -14.30 9.65 -2.57
N GLU A 131 -14.38 9.62 -1.24
CA GLU A 131 -14.39 10.82 -0.41
C GLU A 131 -13.61 10.65 0.90
N PHE A 132 -13.35 11.78 1.57
CA PHE A 132 -12.51 11.79 2.78
C PHE A 132 -13.07 10.96 3.94
N LEU A 133 -14.38 10.75 4.05
CA LEU A 133 -14.92 9.91 5.13
C LEU A 133 -14.51 8.44 4.97
N THR A 134 -14.52 7.92 3.73
CA THR A 134 -13.96 6.60 3.39
C THR A 134 -12.52 6.49 3.88
N TRP A 135 -11.68 7.45 3.51
CA TRP A 135 -10.24 7.41 3.84
C TRP A 135 -9.96 7.62 5.32
N ARG A 136 -10.74 8.44 6.04
CA ARG A 136 -10.65 8.59 7.49
C ARG A 136 -10.95 7.27 8.21
N ARG A 137 -12.00 6.56 7.78
CA ARG A 137 -12.33 5.23 8.30
C ARG A 137 -11.24 4.22 7.95
N GLY A 138 -10.76 4.22 6.70
CA GLY A 138 -9.64 3.39 6.28
C GLY A 138 -8.38 3.58 7.14
N LEU A 139 -8.00 4.83 7.39
CA LEU A 139 -6.86 5.16 8.24
C LEU A 139 -7.08 4.73 9.70
N HIS A 140 -8.29 4.94 10.24
CA HIS A 140 -8.65 4.53 11.59
C HIS A 140 -8.48 3.03 11.80
N GLU A 141 -8.88 2.21 10.83
CA GLU A 141 -8.68 0.75 10.88
C GLU A 141 -7.22 0.35 10.64
N PHE A 142 -6.47 1.07 9.81
CA PHE A 142 -5.09 0.71 9.47
C PHE A 142 -4.09 0.96 10.62
N ILE A 143 -4.15 2.13 11.24
CA ILE A 143 -3.13 2.59 12.21
C ILE A 143 -2.95 1.64 13.41
N PRO A 144 -4.02 1.05 13.99
CA PRO A 144 -3.84 0.12 15.10
C PRO A 144 -3.03 -1.13 14.74
N HIS A 145 -2.80 -1.48 13.47
CA HIS A 145 -2.18 -2.75 13.10
C HIS A 145 -0.69 -2.64 12.74
N ILE A 146 -0.18 -1.43 12.51
CA ILE A 146 1.22 -1.22 12.13
C ILE A 146 2.15 -1.13 13.34
N PHE A 147 3.43 -1.50 13.13
CA PHE A 147 4.49 -1.47 14.15
C PHE A 147 4.22 -2.33 15.39
N LYS A 148 3.34 -3.32 15.25
CA LYS A 148 3.09 -4.35 16.25
C LYS A 148 4.06 -5.50 16.09
N LYS A 149 4.33 -6.19 17.20
CA LYS A 149 5.12 -7.43 17.25
C LYS A 149 4.20 -8.64 17.21
#